data_AF-A0A3R7EMK3-F1
#
_entry.id   AF-A0A3R7EMK3-F1
#
_cell.length_a   1.000
_cell.length_b   1.000
_cell.length_c   1.000
_cell.angle_alpha   90.00
_cell.angle_beta   90.00
_cell.angle_gamma   90.00
#
_symmetry.space_group_name_H-M   'P 1'
#
loop_
_entity.id
_entity.type
_entity.pdbx_description
1 polymer ?
#
loop_
_entity_poly.entity_id
_entity_poly.type
_entity_poly.pdbx_seq_one_letter_code
_entity_poly.pdbx_strand_id
1 'polypeptide(L)'
;MNWGFAREPENPEKTVNAFECWCSKMFFGGSAFPDLWINLGPGIVAAYVGAEARYRCDSETVWFEAPKTWEELERLEFDPKNKWWLIIKNLTSFVTKRSEGKFMVGITDLGGITDIVASLRGSQTLVVDMFRSPEKVKNLSRRILDIWHICYEELYRLSGGPKRGNSA
;
A
#
# COMPACT_ATOMS: atom_id res chain seq x y z
N MET A 1 6.32 16.14 -2.09
CA MET A 1 7.18 14.96 -2.38
C MET A 1 6.55 13.64 -1.93
N ASN A 2 5.66 13.59 -0.92
CA ASN A 2 5.15 12.30 -0.41
C ASN A 2 4.11 11.56 -1.27
N TRP A 3 3.41 12.23 -2.18
CA TRP A 3 2.30 11.63 -2.94
C TRP A 3 2.58 11.44 -4.44
N GLY A 4 3.84 11.53 -4.87
CA GLY A 4 4.21 11.47 -6.29
C GLY A 4 3.74 10.18 -6.97
N PHE A 5 3.94 9.04 -6.30
CA PHE A 5 3.52 7.73 -6.80
C PHE A 5 2.01 7.54 -6.82
N ALA A 6 1.28 8.06 -5.82
CA ALA A 6 -0.18 8.00 -5.81
C ALA A 6 -0.84 8.88 -6.89
N ARG A 7 -0.21 10.02 -7.21
CA ARG A 7 -0.73 10.99 -8.20
C ARG A 7 -0.45 10.61 -9.64
N GLU A 8 0.74 10.08 -9.91
CA GLU A 8 1.22 9.82 -11.27
C GLU A 8 1.97 8.46 -11.30
N PRO A 9 1.30 7.34 -10.97
CA PRO A 9 1.93 6.02 -10.88
C PRO A 9 2.54 5.54 -12.20
N GLU A 10 2.05 6.05 -13.33
CA GLU A 10 2.56 5.80 -14.68
C GLU A 10 3.89 6.50 -14.99
N ASN A 11 4.28 7.52 -14.21
CA ASN A 11 5.51 8.29 -14.39
C ASN A 11 6.40 8.29 -13.13
N PRO A 12 6.86 7.11 -12.69
CA PRO A 12 7.64 6.99 -11.45
C PRO A 12 9.00 7.71 -11.52
N GLU A 13 9.56 7.87 -12.73
CA GLU A 13 10.84 8.55 -12.95
C GLU A 13 10.84 9.97 -12.41
N LYS A 14 9.76 10.71 -12.61
CA LYS A 14 9.62 12.08 -12.12
C LYS A 14 9.73 12.16 -10.60
N THR A 15 9.06 11.24 -9.90
CA THR A 15 9.10 11.16 -8.43
C THR A 15 10.49 10.77 -7.92
N VAL A 16 11.11 9.75 -8.54
CA VAL A 16 12.45 9.30 -8.15
C VAL A 16 13.52 10.34 -8.45
N ASN A 17 13.50 10.99 -9.61
CA ASN A 17 14.45 12.05 -9.97
C ASN A 17 14.36 13.25 -9.03
N ALA A 18 13.13 13.63 -8.64
CA ALA A 18 12.92 14.69 -7.67
C ALA A 18 13.52 14.31 -6.30
N PHE A 19 13.33 13.07 -5.86
CA PHE A 19 13.93 12.56 -4.63
C PHE A 19 15.46 12.53 -4.68
N GLU A 20 16.05 11.98 -5.76
CA GLU A 20 17.52 11.96 -5.95
C GLU A 20 18.12 13.38 -5.94
N CYS A 21 17.45 14.34 -6.59
CA CYS A 21 17.86 15.75 -6.61
C CYS A 21 17.76 16.42 -5.22
N TRP A 22 16.79 16.02 -4.40
CA TRP A 22 16.72 16.45 -3.01
C TRP A 22 17.84 15.83 -2.19
N CYS A 23 18.08 14.53 -2.30
CA CYS A 23 19.17 13.85 -1.60
C CYS A 23 20.55 14.44 -1.93
N SER A 24 20.80 14.83 -3.19
CA SER A 24 22.09 15.41 -3.59
C SER A 24 22.37 16.78 -2.95
N LYS A 25 21.37 17.42 -2.35
CA LYS A 25 21.47 18.74 -1.68
C LYS A 25 21.40 18.63 -0.16
N MET A 26 21.35 17.42 0.38
CA MET A 26 21.16 17.14 1.80
C MET A 26 22.36 16.39 2.37
N PHE A 27 22.70 16.70 3.62
CA PHE A 27 23.67 15.92 4.39
C PHE A 27 22.93 14.99 5.35
N PHE A 28 23.15 13.68 5.22
CA PHE A 28 22.59 12.65 6.09
C PHE A 28 23.66 12.24 7.12
N GLY A 29 23.65 12.86 8.30
CA GLY A 29 24.61 12.63 9.36
C GLY A 29 24.15 11.61 10.41
N GLY A 30 25.11 10.97 11.08
CA GLY A 30 24.82 9.98 12.14
C GLY A 30 24.09 8.76 11.58
N SER A 31 22.91 8.48 12.12
CA SER A 31 22.04 7.37 11.68
C SER A 31 20.96 7.79 10.67
N ALA A 32 21.02 9.02 10.15
CA ALA A 32 20.12 9.44 9.07
C ALA A 32 20.57 8.83 7.74
N PHE A 33 19.61 8.42 6.92
CA PHE A 33 19.85 7.92 5.57
C PHE A 33 18.69 8.31 4.65
N PRO A 34 18.93 8.44 3.34
CA PRO A 34 17.85 8.69 2.39
C PRO A 34 16.98 7.44 2.27
N ASP A 35 15.68 7.62 2.50
CA ASP A 35 14.67 6.58 2.36
C ASP A 35 13.53 7.06 1.45
N LEU A 36 13.25 6.31 0.39
CA LEU A 36 12.18 6.62 -0.54
C LEU A 36 11.00 5.68 -0.31
N TRP A 37 9.94 6.21 0.29
CA TRP A 37 8.71 5.49 0.52
C TRP A 37 7.81 5.47 -0.72
N ILE A 38 7.46 4.28 -1.20
CA ILE A 38 6.54 4.09 -2.33
C ILE A 38 5.10 4.21 -1.83
N ASN A 39 4.66 5.43 -1.56
CA ASN A 39 3.36 5.68 -0.94
C ASN A 39 2.22 5.74 -1.97
N LEU A 40 1.34 4.73 -1.95
CA LEU A 40 0.06 4.70 -2.68
C LEU A 40 -1.17 5.00 -1.83
N GLY A 41 -0.99 5.31 -0.55
CA GLY A 41 -2.05 5.53 0.43
C GLY A 41 -2.20 4.39 1.45
N PRO A 42 -2.68 4.73 2.67
CA PRO A 42 -2.80 3.77 3.75
C PRO A 42 -3.93 2.77 3.51
N GLY A 43 -3.63 1.48 3.52
CA GLY A 43 -4.65 0.45 3.28
C GLY A 43 -4.88 0.13 1.80
N ILE A 44 -3.87 0.30 0.95
CA ILE A 44 -3.92 -0.04 -0.48
C ILE A 44 -4.37 -1.49 -0.75
N VAL A 45 -4.24 -2.40 0.23
CA VAL A 45 -4.74 -3.78 0.15
C VAL A 45 -6.25 -3.81 -0.13
N ALA A 46 -7.02 -2.85 0.37
CA ALA A 46 -8.43 -2.71 0.03
C ALA A 46 -8.63 -2.59 -1.50
N ALA A 47 -7.74 -1.88 -2.20
CA ALA A 47 -7.80 -1.74 -3.66
C ALA A 47 -7.44 -3.03 -4.40
N TYR A 48 -6.56 -3.86 -3.82
CA TYR A 48 -6.19 -5.17 -4.40
C TYR A 48 -7.35 -6.16 -4.41
N VAL A 49 -8.29 -5.99 -3.48
CA VAL A 49 -9.46 -6.87 -3.30
C VAL A 49 -10.77 -6.21 -3.76
N GLY A 50 -10.69 -5.10 -4.52
CA GLY A 50 -11.84 -4.54 -5.24
C GLY A 50 -12.44 -3.26 -4.65
N ALA A 51 -11.71 -2.53 -3.81
CA ALA A 51 -11.97 -1.11 -3.59
C ALA A 51 -11.36 -0.25 -4.71
N GLU A 52 -11.92 0.94 -4.92
CA GLU A 52 -11.31 1.93 -5.81
C GLU A 52 -10.43 2.86 -4.99
N ALA A 53 -9.17 3.02 -5.39
CA ALA A 53 -8.27 4.02 -4.80
C ALA A 53 -8.55 5.39 -5.44
N ARG A 54 -8.86 6.39 -4.62
CA ARG A 54 -9.13 7.76 -5.07
C ARG A 54 -8.23 8.75 -4.37
N TYR A 55 -7.36 9.41 -5.13
CA TYR A 55 -6.60 10.55 -4.64
C TYR A 55 -7.50 11.79 -4.56
N ARG A 56 -7.53 12.42 -3.38
CA ARG A 56 -8.29 13.62 -3.08
C ARG A 56 -7.35 14.83 -3.05
N CYS A 57 -7.44 15.67 -4.10
CA CYS A 57 -6.56 16.84 -4.27
C CYS A 57 -6.78 17.93 -3.21
N ASP A 58 -7.99 18.04 -2.67
CA ASP A 58 -8.40 19.03 -1.67
C ASP A 58 -7.76 18.79 -0.29
N SER A 59 -7.48 17.53 0.04
CA SER A 59 -6.96 17.10 1.34
C SER A 59 -5.59 16.43 1.26
N GLU A 60 -5.06 16.22 0.05
CA GLU A 60 -3.83 15.46 -0.21
C GLU A 60 -3.85 14.08 0.45
N THR A 61 -4.96 13.35 0.29
CA THR A 61 -5.16 12.01 0.86
C THR A 61 -5.58 11.01 -0.21
N VAL A 62 -5.36 9.72 0.05
CA VAL A 62 -5.92 8.63 -0.77
C VAL A 62 -6.96 7.90 0.06
N TRP A 63 -8.14 7.69 -0.54
CA TRP A 63 -9.24 6.96 0.09
C TRP A 63 -9.55 5.69 -0.69
N PHE A 64 -9.89 4.64 0.05
CA PHE A 64 -10.32 3.35 -0.47
C PHE A 64 -11.73 3.11 0.06
N GLU A 65 -12.74 3.35 -0.76
CA GLU A 65 -14.13 3.20 -0.35
C GLU A 65 -14.86 2.32 -1.37
N ALA A 66 -15.30 1.15 -0.92
CA ALA A 66 -16.20 0.30 -1.68
C ALA A 66 -17.10 -0.49 -0.73
N PRO A 67 -18.12 0.14 -0.12
CA PRO A 67 -19.05 -0.53 0.78
C PRO A 67 -19.73 -1.72 0.08
N LYS A 68 -19.53 -2.92 0.63
CA LYS A 68 -20.02 -4.21 0.13
C LYS A 68 -20.99 -4.86 1.12
N THR A 69 -21.85 -5.72 0.60
CA THR A 69 -22.68 -6.61 1.42
C THR A 69 -21.88 -7.81 1.94
N TRP A 70 -22.44 -8.56 2.90
CA TRP A 70 -21.77 -9.77 3.39
C TRP A 70 -21.61 -10.82 2.30
N GLU A 71 -22.58 -10.96 1.40
CA GLU A 71 -22.55 -11.90 0.29
C GLU A 71 -21.42 -11.59 -0.71
N GLU A 72 -21.15 -10.31 -0.95
CA GLU A 72 -20.01 -9.87 -1.77
C GLU A 72 -18.68 -10.12 -1.06
N LEU A 73 -18.60 -9.82 0.25
CA LEU A 73 -17.41 -10.01 1.06
C LEU A 73 -17.07 -11.49 1.25
N GLU A 74 -18.06 -12.37 1.32
CA GLU A 74 -17.88 -13.83 1.36
C GLU A 74 -17.20 -14.35 0.08
N ARG A 75 -17.36 -13.67 -1.06
CA ARG A 75 -16.72 -13.99 -2.35
C ARG A 75 -15.42 -13.23 -2.63
N LEU A 76 -14.92 -12.48 -1.65
CA LEU A 76 -13.71 -11.68 -1.79
C LEU A 76 -12.48 -12.56 -2.04
N GLU A 77 -11.81 -12.35 -3.17
CA GLU A 77 -10.60 -13.08 -3.52
C GLU A 77 -9.51 -12.10 -3.95
N PHE A 78 -8.26 -12.49 -3.69
CA PHE A 78 -7.10 -11.76 -4.18
C PHE A 78 -6.91 -12.05 -5.68
N ASP A 79 -6.93 -10.99 -6.49
CA ASP A 79 -6.65 -11.10 -7.92
C ASP A 79 -5.19 -10.71 -8.21
N PRO A 80 -4.32 -11.64 -8.63
CA PRO A 80 -2.94 -11.34 -9.00
C PRO A 80 -2.83 -10.43 -10.25
N LYS A 81 -3.92 -10.26 -11.01
CA LYS A 81 -4.04 -9.35 -12.16
C LYS A 81 -4.69 -8.01 -11.79
N ASN A 82 -5.00 -7.76 -10.52
CA ASN A 82 -5.55 -6.49 -10.06
C ASN A 82 -4.66 -5.32 -10.51
N LYS A 83 -5.27 -4.27 -11.07
CA LYS A 83 -4.57 -3.08 -11.59
C LYS A 83 -3.61 -2.47 -10.57
N TRP A 84 -4.09 -2.21 -9.35
CA TRP A 84 -3.29 -1.58 -8.29
C TRP A 84 -2.18 -2.49 -7.80
N TRP A 85 -2.43 -3.81 -7.78
CA TRP A 85 -1.41 -4.79 -7.44
C TRP A 85 -0.28 -4.84 -8.47
N LEU A 86 -0.62 -4.80 -9.77
CA LEU A 86 0.38 -4.73 -10.83
C LEU A 86 1.18 -3.41 -10.78
N ILE A 87 0.51 -2.29 -10.52
CA ILE A 87 1.15 -0.98 -10.36
C ILE A 87 2.20 -1.03 -9.25
N ILE A 88 1.83 -1.48 -8.03
CA ILE A 88 2.79 -1.44 -6.92
C ILE A 88 3.99 -2.35 -7.15
N LYS A 89 3.81 -3.53 -7.76
CA LYS A 89 4.93 -4.43 -8.07
C LYS A 89 5.90 -3.81 -9.07
N ASN A 90 5.37 -3.14 -10.08
CA ASN A 90 6.17 -2.44 -11.08
C ASN A 90 6.93 -1.27 -10.45
N LEU A 91 6.27 -0.47 -9.61
CA LEU A 91 6.90 0.62 -8.86
C LEU A 91 8.00 0.11 -7.94
N THR A 92 7.71 -0.92 -7.14
CA THR A 92 8.66 -1.52 -6.19
C THR A 92 9.89 -2.04 -6.92
N SER A 93 9.70 -2.77 -8.02
CA SER A 93 10.81 -3.28 -8.84
C SER A 93 11.63 -2.15 -9.46
N PHE A 94 10.97 -1.12 -9.99
CA PHE A 94 11.61 0.04 -10.61
C PHE A 94 12.46 0.82 -9.61
N VAL A 95 11.87 1.19 -8.47
CA VAL A 95 12.55 1.97 -7.42
C VAL A 95 13.69 1.16 -6.82
N THR A 96 13.50 -0.13 -6.56
CA THR A 96 14.56 -1.02 -6.05
C THR A 96 15.73 -1.13 -7.00
N LYS A 97 15.49 -1.22 -8.31
CA LYS A 97 16.59 -1.22 -9.29
C LYS A 97 17.34 0.12 -9.27
N ARG A 98 16.61 1.24 -9.15
CA ARG A 98 17.20 2.58 -9.17
C ARG A 98 17.95 2.93 -7.88
N SER A 99 17.54 2.37 -6.75
CA SER A 99 18.07 2.68 -5.42
C SER A 99 19.46 2.13 -5.13
N GLU A 100 19.97 1.22 -5.97
CA GLU A 100 21.24 0.52 -5.76
C GLU A 100 22.40 1.47 -5.44
N GLY A 101 22.91 1.37 -4.21
CA GLY A 101 24.03 2.19 -3.71
C GLY A 101 23.69 3.67 -3.46
N LYS A 102 22.40 4.06 -3.50
CA LYS A 102 21.97 5.47 -3.40
C LYS A 102 21.04 5.77 -2.23
N PHE A 103 20.02 4.94 -2.02
CA PHE A 103 18.99 5.16 -0.99
C PHE A 103 18.27 3.87 -0.61
N MET A 104 17.57 3.89 0.53
CA MET A 104 16.69 2.80 0.97
C MET A 104 15.32 2.90 0.31
N VAL A 105 14.65 1.76 0.17
CA VAL A 105 13.32 1.67 -0.41
C VAL A 105 12.34 1.22 0.66
N GLY A 106 11.29 2.01 0.84
CA GLY A 106 10.19 1.69 1.74
C GLY A 106 9.07 0.94 1.04
N ILE A 107 8.50 -0.04 1.73
CA ILE A 107 7.31 -0.76 1.28
C ILE A 107 6.10 0.15 1.38
N THR A 108 5.17 0.07 0.42
CA THR A 108 3.91 0.82 0.51
C THR A 108 3.15 0.47 1.79
N ASP A 109 2.37 1.42 2.28
CA ASP A 109 1.46 1.16 3.37
C ASP A 109 0.39 0.13 2.98
N LEU A 110 0.45 -1.07 3.58
CA LEU A 110 -0.56 -2.10 3.38
C LEU A 110 -1.83 -1.88 4.21
N GLY A 111 -1.75 -1.03 5.24
CA GLY A 111 -2.81 -0.73 6.21
C GLY A 111 -3.02 -1.80 7.27
N GLY A 112 -3.79 -1.44 8.29
CA GLY A 112 -4.28 -2.36 9.29
C GLY A 112 -5.44 -3.20 8.75
N ILE A 113 -5.56 -4.44 9.24
CA ILE A 113 -6.63 -5.37 8.82
C ILE A 113 -8.02 -4.76 9.03
N THR A 114 -8.26 -4.14 10.19
CA THR A 114 -9.54 -3.51 10.50
C THR A 114 -9.83 -2.31 9.60
N ASP A 115 -8.80 -1.53 9.22
CA ASP A 115 -8.96 -0.38 8.34
C ASP A 115 -9.37 -0.83 6.93
N ILE A 116 -8.75 -1.90 6.42
CA ILE A 116 -9.12 -2.52 5.14
C ILE A 116 -10.57 -3.03 5.20
N VAL A 117 -10.95 -3.68 6.30
CA VAL A 117 -12.35 -4.13 6.48
C VAL A 117 -13.31 -2.94 6.53
N ALA A 118 -12.93 -1.85 7.18
CA ALA A 118 -13.74 -0.63 7.24
C ALA A 118 -13.92 0.01 5.86
N SER A 119 -12.86 0.04 5.03
CA SER A 119 -12.91 0.47 3.64
C SER A 119 -13.87 -0.35 2.77
N LEU A 120 -13.95 -1.66 3.02
CA LEU A 120 -14.79 -2.59 2.25
C LEU A 120 -16.22 -2.69 2.79
N ARG A 121 -16.46 -2.52 4.08
CA ARG A 121 -17.79 -2.67 4.70
C ARG A 121 -18.48 -1.33 4.96
N GLY A 122 -17.72 -0.26 5.03
CA GLY A 122 -18.10 1.04 5.58
C GLY A 122 -17.94 1.04 7.10
N SER A 123 -17.23 2.05 7.64
CA SER A 123 -16.85 2.11 9.05
C SER A 123 -18.04 2.08 10.01
N GLN A 124 -19.11 2.82 9.71
CA GLN A 124 -20.32 2.83 10.55
C GLN A 124 -20.99 1.46 10.60
N THR A 125 -21.10 0.80 9.45
CA THR A 125 -21.69 -0.53 9.34
C THR A 125 -20.83 -1.58 10.03
N LEU A 126 -19.51 -1.50 9.86
CA LEU A 126 -18.56 -2.40 10.51
C LEU A 126 -18.68 -2.34 12.04
N VAL A 127 -18.80 -1.14 12.62
CA VAL A 127 -18.98 -0.99 14.08
C VAL A 127 -20.23 -1.71 14.55
N VAL A 128 -21.35 -1.60 13.83
CA VAL A 128 -22.58 -2.34 14.15
C VAL A 128 -22.38 -3.85 14.00
N ASP A 129 -21.70 -4.27 12.94
CA ASP A 129 -21.44 -5.68 12.65
C ASP A 129 -20.50 -6.33 13.69
N MET A 130 -19.58 -5.58 14.30
CA MET A 130 -18.74 -6.08 15.40
C MET A 130 -19.57 -6.53 16.61
N PHE A 131 -20.73 -5.92 16.85
CA PHE A 131 -21.65 -6.34 17.90
C PHE A 131 -22.64 -7.40 17.43
N ARG A 132 -23.22 -7.22 16.24
CA ARG A 132 -24.32 -8.09 15.75
C ARG A 132 -23.85 -9.38 15.09
N SER A 133 -22.69 -9.34 14.43
CA SER A 133 -22.14 -10.46 13.65
C SER A 133 -20.61 -10.59 13.84
N PRO A 134 -20.11 -10.69 15.09
CA PRO A 134 -18.67 -10.68 15.39
C PRO A 134 -17.91 -11.77 14.64
N GLU A 135 -18.51 -12.95 14.46
CA GLU A 135 -17.87 -14.07 13.76
C GLU A 135 -17.69 -13.81 12.26
N LYS A 136 -18.63 -13.08 11.62
CA LYS A 136 -18.47 -12.66 10.22
C LYS A 136 -17.32 -11.68 10.07
N VAL A 137 -17.21 -10.72 11.00
CA VAL A 137 -16.10 -9.76 11.04
C VAL A 137 -14.77 -10.47 11.24
N LYS A 138 -14.67 -11.38 12.22
CA LYS A 138 -13.45 -12.16 12.47
C LYS A 138 -13.03 -13.00 11.26
N ASN A 139 -13.98 -13.66 10.60
CA ASN A 139 -13.69 -14.47 9.41
C ASN A 139 -13.15 -13.59 8.27
N LEU A 140 -13.81 -12.47 7.98
CA LEU A 140 -13.34 -11.53 6.99
C LEU A 140 -11.95 -10.97 7.33
N SER A 141 -11.72 -10.56 8.58
CA SER A 141 -10.40 -10.09 9.04
C SER A 141 -9.31 -11.14 8.83
N ARG A 142 -9.61 -12.43 9.08
CA ARG A 142 -8.64 -13.51 8.84
C ARG A 142 -8.29 -13.65 7.37
N ARG A 143 -9.29 -13.59 6.47
CA ARG A 143 -9.05 -13.64 5.03
C ARG A 143 -8.25 -12.44 4.53
N ILE A 144 -8.54 -11.25 5.05
CA ILE A 144 -7.75 -10.05 4.75
C ILE A 144 -6.32 -10.19 5.26
N LEU A 145 -6.11 -10.77 6.45
CA LEU A 145 -4.77 -11.05 6.98
C LEU A 145 -3.98 -12.01 6.08
N ASP A 146 -4.61 -13.07 5.57
CA ASP A 146 -3.96 -14.00 4.64
C ASP A 146 -3.52 -13.28 3.35
N ILE A 147 -4.38 -12.41 2.80
CA ILE A 147 -4.06 -11.60 1.61
C ILE A 147 -2.96 -10.58 1.92
N TRP A 148 -3.01 -9.95 3.09
CA TRP A 148 -2.01 -9.00 3.55
C TRP A 148 -0.62 -9.63 3.58
N HIS A 149 -0.50 -10.86 4.10
CA HIS A 149 0.77 -11.59 4.12
C HIS A 149 1.28 -11.93 2.71
N ILE A 150 0.40 -12.32 1.78
CA ILE A 150 0.78 -12.53 0.37
C ILE A 150 1.37 -11.25 -0.21
N CYS A 151 0.72 -10.10 0.02
CA CYS A 151 1.20 -8.82 -0.47
C CYS A 151 2.53 -8.42 0.16
N TYR A 152 2.66 -8.54 1.48
CA TYR A 152 3.88 -8.21 2.21
C TYR A 152 5.08 -9.03 1.73
N GLU A 153 4.94 -10.36 1.68
CA GLU A 153 6.02 -11.26 1.26
C GLU A 153 6.50 -11.01 -0.17
N GLU A 154 5.57 -10.73 -1.08
CA GLU A 154 5.92 -10.39 -2.46
C GLU A 154 6.67 -9.06 -2.53
N LEU A 155 6.14 -8.01 -1.91
CA LEU A 155 6.76 -6.68 -1.95
C LEU A 155 8.11 -6.67 -1.24
N TYR A 156 8.23 -7.34 -0.10
CA TYR A 156 9.49 -7.50 0.62
C TYR A 156 10.54 -8.19 -0.26
N ARG A 157 10.15 -9.25 -0.99
CA ARG A 157 11.04 -9.92 -1.94
C ARG A 157 11.47 -9.01 -3.09
N LEU A 158 10.54 -8.25 -3.65
CA LEU A 158 10.83 -7.29 -4.73
C LEU A 158 11.73 -6.16 -4.28
N SER A 159 11.64 -5.73 -3.02
CA SER A 159 12.52 -4.74 -2.39
C SER A 159 13.95 -5.25 -2.10
N GLY A 160 14.27 -6.49 -2.50
CA GLY A 160 15.59 -7.10 -2.33
C GLY A 160 15.69 -8.05 -1.14
N GLY A 161 14.61 -8.24 -0.38
CA GLY A 161 14.51 -9.19 0.72
C GLY A 161 15.69 -9.08 1.71
N PRO A 162 16.30 -10.21 2.14
CA PRO A 162 17.41 -10.18 3.10
C PRO A 162 18.74 -9.69 2.51
N LYS A 163 18.84 -9.52 1.18
CA LYS A 163 20.10 -9.13 0.50
C LYS A 163 20.32 -7.62 0.48
N ARG A 164 19.28 -6.83 0.75
CA ARG A 164 19.33 -5.36 0.76
C ARG A 164 18.58 -4.82 1.97
N GLY A 165 19.09 -3.73 2.54
CA GLY A 165 18.33 -2.96 3.51
C GLY A 165 17.07 -2.39 2.86
N ASN A 166 15.94 -2.48 3.56
CA ASN A 166 14.69 -1.84 3.21
C ASN A 166 14.05 -1.25 4.48
N SER A 167 13.16 -0.28 4.32
CA SER A 167 12.30 0.23 5.40
C SER A 167 10.92 -0.41 5.25
N ALA A 168 10.83 -1.65 5.72
CA ALA A 168 9.59 -2.41 5.81
C ALA A 168 9.01 -2.36 7.22
#